data_AF-A0A832CE89-F1
#
_entry.id   AF-A0A832CE89-F1
#
_cell.length_a   1.000
_cell.length_b   1.000
_cell.length_c   1.000
_cell.angle_alpha   90.00
_cell.angle_beta   90.00
_cell.angle_gamma   90.00
#
_symmetry.space_group_name_H-M   'P 1'
#
loop_
_entity.id
_entity.type
_entity.pdbx_description
1 polymer ?
#
loop_
_entity_poly.entity_id
_entity_poly.type
_entity_poly.pdbx_seq_one_letter_code
_entity_poly.pdbx_strand_id
1 'polypeptide(L)'
;MYFLTATPHRGDDEDFIARLKLLDPYITDVESARHLIIRNLKDDVVTLDGKEVFPPRESKTVEVPLSREELEIHEMLDEFIAKKLHKAKLKGDSREINSARFLGIILRKRASSSLYALKVSLENRLKRMGYSAPVDVERIIKDLKEAEEEFDEEEMDKKEQELLNQLILPEDLRKYWQFSKKSMGSVAETQNLKLSLNG
;
A
#
# COMPACT_ATOMS: atom_id res chain seq x y z
N MET A 1 0.45 35.73 -1.11
CA MET A 1 0.06 34.38 -1.60
C MET A 1 -0.43 33.59 -0.39
N TYR A 2 -1.49 32.80 -0.53
CA TYR A 2 -2.02 31.98 0.57
C TYR A 2 -2.16 30.54 0.09
N PHE A 3 -1.79 29.58 0.95
CA PHE A 3 -2.01 28.16 0.73
C PHE A 3 -3.11 27.65 1.66
N LEU A 4 -3.99 26.81 1.13
CA LEU A 4 -5.08 26.18 1.87
C LEU A 4 -4.92 24.67 1.75
N THR A 5 -4.78 23.99 2.88
CA THR A 5 -4.69 22.53 2.93
C THR A 5 -5.25 22.02 4.25
N ALA A 6 -6.00 20.93 4.20
CA ALA A 6 -6.45 20.22 5.40
C ALA A 6 -5.34 19.36 6.01
N THR A 7 -4.36 18.94 5.20
CA THR A 7 -3.29 18.00 5.58
C THR A 7 -1.96 18.48 4.99
N PRO A 8 -1.18 19.27 5.75
CA PRO A 8 -0.05 20.03 5.20
C PRO A 8 1.17 19.18 4.79
N HIS A 9 1.29 17.95 5.32
CA HIS A 9 2.38 17.03 5.01
C HIS A 9 1.97 15.57 5.25
N ARG A 10 2.74 14.63 4.71
CA ARG A 10 2.56 13.17 4.88
C ARG A 10 3.53 12.55 5.90
N GLY A 11 4.08 13.38 6.81
CA GLY A 11 5.16 12.97 7.73
C GLY A 11 6.58 13.18 7.19
N ASP A 12 6.73 13.94 6.10
CA ASP A 12 8.02 14.35 5.53
C ASP A 12 8.23 15.86 5.76
N ASP A 13 9.23 16.20 6.57
CA ASP A 13 9.52 17.58 6.97
C ASP A 13 10.22 18.37 5.85
N GLU A 14 11.06 17.72 5.03
CA GLU A 14 11.79 18.37 3.93
C GLU A 14 10.81 18.84 2.84
N ASP A 15 9.90 17.94 2.45
CA ASP A 15 8.83 18.23 1.51
C ASP A 15 7.90 19.37 2.02
N PHE A 16 7.61 19.37 3.33
CA PHE A 16 6.82 20.43 3.95
C PHE A 16 7.53 21.79 3.92
N ILE A 17 8.81 21.83 4.32
CA ILE A 17 9.63 23.05 4.31
C ILE A 17 9.80 23.57 2.89
N ALA A 18 10.01 22.69 1.90
CA ALA A 18 10.15 23.08 0.50
C ALA A 18 8.91 23.84 -0.01
N ARG A 19 7.70 23.42 0.38
CA ARG A 19 6.46 24.16 0.08
C ARG A 19 6.41 25.50 0.81
N LEU A 20 6.75 25.54 2.09
CA LEU A 20 6.69 26.78 2.87
C LEU A 20 7.72 27.82 2.41
N LYS A 21 8.86 27.39 1.86
CA LYS A 21 9.84 28.27 1.21
C LYS A 21 9.28 29.06 0.03
N LEU A 22 8.17 28.62 -0.58
CA LEU A 22 7.47 29.40 -1.60
C LEU A 22 6.72 30.60 -1.01
N LEU A 23 6.35 30.55 0.27
CA LEU A 23 5.74 31.67 0.99
C LEU A 23 6.80 32.57 1.64
N ASP A 24 7.82 31.97 2.26
CA ASP A 24 8.94 32.67 2.88
C ASP A 24 10.26 31.90 2.66
N PRO A 25 11.19 32.41 1.84
CA PRO A 25 12.45 31.72 1.53
C PRO A 25 13.41 31.59 2.72
N TYR A 26 13.17 32.29 3.84
CA TYR A 26 14.03 32.25 5.03
C TYR A 26 13.70 31.12 6.00
N ILE A 27 12.65 30.35 5.74
CA ILE A 27 12.32 29.16 6.55
C ILE A 27 13.43 28.11 6.41
N THR A 28 13.99 27.69 7.55
CA THR A 28 15.06 26.69 7.63
C THR A 28 14.57 25.35 8.15
N ASP A 29 13.56 25.37 9.00
CA ASP A 29 13.03 24.22 9.73
C ASP A 29 11.55 24.43 10.11
N VAL A 30 10.91 23.38 10.62
CA VAL A 30 9.49 23.38 11.00
C VAL A 30 9.17 24.43 12.07
N GLU A 31 10.06 24.64 13.06
CA GLU A 31 9.83 25.61 14.13
C GLU A 31 9.84 27.04 13.60
N SER A 32 10.80 27.37 12.74
CA SER A 32 10.88 28.69 12.08
C SER A 32 9.62 29.00 11.27
N ALA A 33 8.94 27.98 10.75
CA ALA A 33 7.76 28.12 9.90
C ALA A 33 6.43 28.27 10.67
N ARG A 34 6.43 28.08 12.00
CA ARG A 34 5.20 28.10 12.82
C ARG A 34 4.37 29.37 12.68
N HIS A 35 5.03 30.51 12.48
CA HIS A 35 4.36 31.81 12.33
C HIS A 35 3.57 31.94 11.02
N LEU A 36 3.83 31.09 10.02
CA LEU A 36 3.10 31.05 8.75
C LEU A 36 1.86 30.16 8.80
N ILE A 37 1.71 29.37 9.87
CA ILE A 37 0.72 28.31 9.95
C ILE A 37 -0.38 28.70 10.94
N ILE A 38 -1.61 28.69 10.45
CA ILE A 38 -2.81 28.77 11.28
C ILE A 38 -3.54 27.43 11.16
N ARG A 39 -3.66 26.72 12.28
CA ARG A 39 -4.34 25.42 12.36
C ARG A 39 -5.20 25.38 13.62
N ASN A 40 -6.51 25.16 13.43
CA ASN A 40 -7.45 24.91 14.51
C ASN A 40 -7.95 23.47 14.37
N LEU A 41 -7.90 22.69 15.45
CA LEU A 41 -8.61 21.41 15.51
C LEU A 41 -10.03 21.65 16.00
N LYS A 42 -10.98 20.78 15.64
CA LYS A 42 -12.36 20.87 16.16
C LYS A 42 -12.38 20.86 17.69
N ASP A 43 -11.48 20.10 18.29
CA ASP A 43 -11.34 19.97 19.74
C ASP A 43 -10.86 21.29 20.41
N ASP A 44 -10.19 22.17 19.66
CA ASP A 44 -9.73 23.49 20.17
C ASP A 44 -10.80 24.58 20.05
N VAL A 45 -11.93 24.29 19.39
CA VAL A 45 -13.00 25.27 19.15
C VAL A 45 -13.96 25.28 20.33
N VAL A 46 -13.84 26.33 21.13
CA VAL A 46 -14.76 26.64 22.23
C VAL A 46 -15.52 27.94 21.97
N THR A 47 -16.70 28.08 22.55
CA THR A 47 -17.42 29.36 22.58
C THR A 47 -16.68 30.39 23.43
N LEU A 48 -17.07 31.67 23.34
CA LEU A 48 -16.52 32.72 24.19
C LEU A 48 -16.69 32.44 25.70
N ASP A 49 -17.74 31.68 26.06
CA ASP A 49 -18.01 31.25 27.43
C ASP A 49 -17.26 29.95 27.81
N GLY A 50 -16.35 29.47 26.95
CA GLY A 50 -15.54 28.28 27.18
C GLY A 50 -16.26 26.94 26.98
N LYS A 51 -17.43 26.92 26.30
CA LYS A 51 -18.17 25.67 26.03
C LYS A 51 -17.66 25.00 24.77
N GLU A 52 -17.49 23.69 24.82
CA GLU A 52 -17.14 22.87 23.65
C GLU A 52 -18.19 23.05 22.54
N VAL A 53 -17.72 23.30 21.32
CA VAL A 53 -18.61 23.45 20.14
C VAL A 53 -18.85 22.09 19.47
N PHE A 54 -17.90 21.17 19.57
CA PHE A 54 -17.95 19.85 18.96
C PHE A 54 -18.01 18.77 20.04
N PRO A 55 -18.68 17.63 19.77
CA PRO A 55 -18.67 16.50 20.69
C PRO A 55 -17.24 15.91 20.82
N PRO A 56 -16.89 15.38 21.99
CA PRO A 56 -15.57 14.78 22.20
C PRO A 56 -15.35 13.57 21.29
N ARG A 57 -14.14 13.45 20.76
CA ARG A 57 -13.73 12.32 19.93
C ARG A 57 -13.37 11.11 20.79
N GLU A 58 -14.18 10.06 20.72
CA GLU A 58 -13.80 8.72 21.22
C GLU A 58 -13.20 7.87 20.09
N SER A 59 -12.01 7.32 20.29
CA SER A 59 -11.40 6.37 19.36
C SER A 59 -11.12 5.05 20.08
N LYS A 60 -11.60 3.95 19.52
CA LYS A 60 -11.38 2.59 20.03
C LYS A 60 -10.71 1.76 18.94
N THR A 61 -9.57 1.19 19.25
CA THR A 61 -8.92 0.21 18.37
C THR A 61 -9.59 -1.13 18.57
N VAL A 62 -10.06 -1.73 17.48
CA VAL A 62 -10.63 -3.08 17.48
C VAL A 62 -9.57 -4.05 17.00
N GLU A 63 -9.24 -5.04 17.82
CA GLU A 63 -8.36 -6.14 17.40
C GLU A 63 -9.14 -7.13 16.54
N VAL A 64 -8.61 -7.43 15.35
CA VAL A 64 -9.18 -8.41 14.43
C VAL A 64 -8.14 -9.51 14.23
N PRO A 65 -8.26 -10.67 14.91
CA PRO A 65 -7.31 -11.75 14.75
C PRO A 65 -7.48 -12.42 13.39
N LEU A 66 -6.35 -12.78 12.77
CA LEU A 66 -6.34 -13.61 11.56
C LEU A 66 -6.74 -15.04 11.89
N SER A 67 -7.46 -15.68 10.96
CA SER A 67 -7.67 -17.13 11.00
C SER A 67 -6.35 -17.87 10.78
N ARG A 68 -6.32 -19.15 11.13
CA ARG A 68 -5.14 -19.99 10.88
C ARG A 68 -4.80 -20.05 9.39
N GLU A 69 -5.82 -20.18 8.55
CA GLU A 69 -5.67 -20.23 7.09
C GLU A 69 -5.18 -18.90 6.52
N GLU A 70 -5.63 -17.77 7.07
CA GLU A 70 -5.13 -16.43 6.73
C GLU A 70 -3.64 -16.30 7.09
N LEU A 71 -3.26 -16.73 8.29
CA LEU A 71 -1.87 -16.71 8.75
C LEU A 71 -0.98 -17.57 7.83
N GLU A 72 -1.41 -18.79 7.51
CA GLU A 72 -0.67 -19.69 6.60
C GLU A 72 -0.42 -19.04 5.23
N ILE A 73 -1.39 -18.29 4.68
CA ILE A 73 -1.22 -17.58 3.41
C ILE A 73 -0.19 -16.45 3.52
N HIS A 74 -0.21 -15.69 4.61
CA HIS A 74 0.78 -14.63 4.86
C HIS A 74 2.20 -15.20 5.02
N GLU A 75 2.37 -16.28 5.77
CA GLU A 75 3.66 -16.97 5.95
C GLU A 75 4.20 -17.49 4.61
N MET A 76 3.35 -18.10 3.78
CA MET A 76 3.74 -18.54 2.45
C MET A 76 4.19 -17.41 1.55
N LEU A 77 3.52 -16.26 1.62
CA LEU A 77 3.89 -15.07 0.87
C LEU A 77 5.25 -14.55 1.33
N ASP A 78 5.49 -14.51 2.64
CA ASP A 78 6.77 -14.10 3.20
C ASP A 78 7.91 -15.01 2.77
N GLU A 79 7.70 -16.34 2.79
CA GLU A 79 8.66 -17.29 2.25
C GLU A 79 8.95 -17.08 0.76
N PHE A 80 7.90 -16.81 -0.03
CA PHE A 80 8.04 -16.56 -1.46
C PHE A 80 8.93 -15.34 -1.73
N ILE A 81 8.62 -14.23 -1.07
CA ILE A 81 9.36 -12.96 -1.20
C ILE A 81 10.80 -13.15 -0.71
N ALA A 82 10.99 -13.84 0.43
CA ALA A 82 12.32 -14.11 0.98
C ALA A 82 13.20 -14.92 0.01
N LYS A 83 12.64 -15.97 -0.61
CA LYS A 83 13.36 -16.78 -1.61
C LYS A 83 13.74 -15.95 -2.84
N LYS A 84 12.83 -15.10 -3.34
CA LYS A 84 13.09 -14.18 -4.46
C LYS A 84 14.18 -13.16 -4.12
N LEU A 85 14.08 -12.52 -2.97
CA LEU A 85 15.08 -11.56 -2.49
C LEU A 85 16.46 -12.21 -2.30
N HIS A 86 16.51 -13.40 -1.72
CA HIS A 86 17.76 -14.14 -1.55
C HIS A 86 18.41 -14.45 -2.91
N LYS A 87 17.64 -14.94 -3.88
CA LYS A 87 18.12 -15.20 -5.24
C LYS A 87 18.65 -13.94 -5.93
N ALA A 88 17.94 -12.81 -5.79
CA ALA A 88 18.38 -11.52 -6.33
C ALA A 88 19.68 -11.04 -5.67
N LYS A 89 19.81 -11.18 -4.34
CA LYS A 89 21.02 -10.86 -3.59
C LYS A 89 22.23 -11.69 -4.02
N LEU A 90 22.05 -13.00 -4.23
CA LEU A 90 23.13 -13.89 -4.69
C LEU A 90 23.69 -13.49 -6.06
N LYS A 91 22.86 -12.92 -6.93
CA LYS A 91 23.31 -12.40 -8.24
C LYS A 91 24.01 -11.04 -8.14
N GLY A 92 23.86 -10.32 -7.03
CA GLY A 92 24.46 -9.01 -6.81
C GLY A 92 23.84 -7.86 -7.63
N ASP A 93 22.69 -8.08 -8.28
CA ASP A 93 22.03 -7.05 -9.09
C ASP A 93 21.06 -6.23 -8.21
N SER A 94 21.39 -4.95 -7.98
CA SER A 94 20.56 -4.02 -7.22
C SER A 94 19.16 -3.84 -7.83
N ARG A 95 19.03 -3.95 -9.16
CA ARG A 95 17.74 -3.83 -9.85
C ARG A 95 16.85 -5.01 -9.51
N GLU A 96 17.36 -6.23 -9.63
CA GLU A 96 16.60 -7.44 -9.27
C GLU A 96 16.18 -7.42 -7.79
N ILE A 97 17.04 -6.92 -6.90
CA ILE A 97 16.72 -6.77 -5.46
C ILE A 97 15.55 -5.80 -5.28
N ASN A 98 15.58 -4.63 -5.92
CA ASN A 98 14.51 -3.64 -5.84
C ASN A 98 13.20 -4.18 -6.42
N SER A 99 13.24 -4.85 -7.57
CA SER A 99 12.08 -5.49 -8.17
C SER A 99 11.44 -6.53 -7.23
N ALA A 100 12.27 -7.37 -6.58
CA ALA A 100 11.78 -8.34 -5.61
C ALA A 100 11.16 -7.67 -4.36
N ARG A 101 11.66 -6.49 -3.94
CA ARG A 101 11.03 -5.70 -2.86
C ARG A 101 9.67 -5.16 -3.28
N PHE A 102 9.57 -4.56 -4.46
CA PHE A 102 8.30 -4.04 -4.99
C PHE A 102 7.26 -5.15 -5.15
N LEU A 103 7.65 -6.32 -5.66
CA LEU A 103 6.77 -7.49 -5.72
C LEU A 103 6.20 -7.83 -4.33
N GLY A 104 7.06 -7.83 -3.30
CA GLY A 104 6.63 -8.12 -1.94
C GLY A 104 5.68 -7.07 -1.37
N ILE A 105 5.91 -5.79 -1.65
CA ILE A 105 5.02 -4.69 -1.26
C ILE A 105 3.63 -4.89 -1.88
N ILE A 106 3.55 -5.11 -3.20
CA ILE A 106 2.26 -5.27 -3.90
C ILE A 106 1.50 -6.48 -3.38
N LEU A 107 2.16 -7.64 -3.26
CA LEU A 107 1.49 -8.86 -2.80
C LEU A 107 0.99 -8.72 -1.36
N ARG A 108 1.78 -8.07 -0.47
CA ARG A 108 1.35 -7.80 0.90
C ARG A 108 0.19 -6.81 0.94
N LYS A 109 0.24 -5.72 0.16
CA LYS A 109 -0.86 -4.76 0.03
C LYS A 109 -2.16 -5.45 -0.39
N ARG A 110 -2.12 -6.32 -1.41
CA ARG A 110 -3.29 -7.09 -1.86
C ARG A 110 -3.80 -8.04 -0.77
N ALA A 111 -2.90 -8.79 -0.12
CA ALA A 111 -3.27 -9.73 0.95
C ALA A 111 -3.90 -9.03 2.16
N SER A 112 -3.33 -7.90 2.59
CA SER A 112 -3.84 -7.08 3.69
C SER A 112 -5.15 -6.38 3.37
N SER A 113 -5.43 -6.09 2.10
CA SER A 113 -6.73 -5.57 1.66
C SER A 113 -7.80 -6.68 1.69
N SER A 114 -7.51 -7.83 1.08
CA SER A 114 -8.32 -9.03 1.17
C SER A 114 -7.60 -10.22 0.53
N LEU A 115 -7.77 -11.41 1.11
CA LEU A 115 -7.33 -12.65 0.45
C LEU A 115 -7.99 -12.86 -0.93
N TYR A 116 -9.19 -12.34 -1.13
CA TYR A 116 -9.84 -12.34 -2.44
C TYR A 116 -9.06 -11.48 -3.46
N ALA A 117 -8.58 -10.29 -3.06
CA ALA A 117 -7.78 -9.43 -3.94
C ALA A 117 -6.46 -10.09 -4.34
N LEU A 118 -5.79 -10.77 -3.39
CA LEU A 118 -4.61 -11.59 -3.69
C LEU A 118 -4.95 -12.71 -4.67
N LYS A 119 -6.06 -13.44 -4.45
CA LYS A 119 -6.53 -14.52 -5.33
C LYS A 119 -6.69 -14.04 -6.77
N VAL A 120 -7.46 -12.96 -6.97
CA VAL A 120 -7.75 -12.39 -8.28
C VAL A 120 -6.47 -11.96 -8.98
N SER A 121 -5.53 -11.33 -8.26
CA SER A 121 -4.23 -10.92 -8.81
C SER A 121 -3.43 -12.10 -9.35
N LEU A 122 -3.40 -13.21 -8.62
CA LEU A 122 -2.72 -14.45 -9.02
C LEU A 122 -3.44 -15.16 -10.17
N GLU A 123 -4.78 -15.19 -10.17
CA GLU A 123 -5.57 -15.75 -11.25
C GLU A 123 -5.38 -14.96 -12.56
N ASN A 124 -5.35 -13.64 -12.50
CA ASN A 124 -5.07 -12.79 -13.65
C ASN A 124 -3.66 -13.03 -14.19
N ARG A 125 -2.68 -13.20 -13.29
CA ARG A 125 -1.32 -13.59 -13.68
C ARG A 125 -1.29 -14.94 -14.41
N LEU A 126 -2.01 -15.93 -13.89
CA LEU A 126 -2.13 -17.27 -14.48
C LEU A 126 -2.76 -17.22 -15.87
N LYS A 127 -3.82 -16.43 -16.07
CA LYS A 127 -4.47 -16.26 -17.38
C LYS A 127 -3.52 -15.68 -18.44
N ARG A 128 -2.54 -14.87 -18.03
CA ARG A 128 -1.56 -14.23 -18.92
C ARG A 128 -0.28 -15.07 -19.13
N MET A 129 -0.27 -16.35 -18.76
CA MET A 129 0.90 -17.23 -18.86
C MET A 129 1.45 -17.46 -20.28
N GLY A 130 0.77 -17.01 -21.34
CA GLY A 130 1.21 -17.17 -22.73
C GLY A 130 1.83 -15.92 -23.38
N TYR A 131 1.77 -14.74 -22.74
CA TYR A 131 2.25 -13.50 -23.33
C TYR A 131 2.76 -12.54 -22.26
N SER A 132 4.07 -12.36 -22.20
CA SER A 132 4.65 -11.14 -21.65
C SER A 132 5.80 -10.80 -22.56
N ALA A 133 5.58 -9.81 -23.43
CA ALA A 133 6.72 -9.13 -24.01
C ALA A 133 7.59 -8.66 -22.83
N PRO A 134 8.92 -8.84 -22.89
CA PRO A 134 9.79 -8.31 -21.86
C PRO A 134 9.60 -6.79 -21.84
N VAL A 135 8.95 -6.30 -20.79
CA VAL A 135 8.80 -4.87 -20.51
C VAL A 135 9.82 -4.52 -19.45
N ASP A 136 10.44 -3.36 -19.59
CA ASP A 136 11.36 -2.84 -18.58
C ASP A 136 10.63 -2.62 -17.25
N VAL A 137 11.07 -3.35 -16.23
CA VAL A 137 10.51 -3.30 -14.87
C VAL A 137 10.72 -1.93 -14.23
N GLU A 138 11.84 -1.26 -14.51
CA GLU A 138 12.11 0.08 -13.97
C GLU A 138 11.12 1.10 -14.51
N ARG A 139 10.74 0.98 -15.79
CA ARG A 139 9.72 1.80 -16.41
C ARG A 139 8.35 1.60 -15.75
N ILE A 140 7.94 0.35 -15.51
CA ILE A 140 6.67 0.05 -14.83
C ILE A 140 6.66 0.66 -13.41
N ILE A 141 7.77 0.55 -12.67
CA ILE A 141 7.88 1.14 -11.33
C ILE A 141 7.80 2.67 -11.39
N LYS A 142 8.39 3.31 -12.42
CA LYS A 142 8.29 4.76 -12.61
C LYS A 142 6.85 5.18 -12.87
N ASP A 143 6.19 4.54 -13.85
CA ASP A 143 4.79 4.79 -14.20
C ASP A 143 3.85 4.58 -12.99
N LEU A 144 4.12 3.57 -12.16
CA LEU A 144 3.36 3.31 -10.93
C LEU A 144 3.47 4.47 -9.94
N LYS A 145 4.67 5.04 -9.76
CA LYS A 145 4.87 6.19 -8.87
C LYS A 145 4.18 7.45 -9.40
N GLU A 146 4.25 7.68 -10.70
CA GLU A 146 3.54 8.80 -11.34
C GLU A 146 2.03 8.69 -11.12
N ALA A 147 1.46 7.49 -11.32
CA ALA A 147 0.04 7.25 -11.03
C ALA A 147 -0.32 7.46 -9.54
N GLU A 148 0.58 7.10 -8.61
CA GLU A 148 0.41 7.36 -7.19
C GLU A 148 0.45 8.85 -6.83
N GLU A 149 1.30 9.63 -7.51
CA GLU A 149 1.39 11.08 -7.36
C GLU A 149 0.15 11.79 -7.92
N GLU A 150 -0.41 11.28 -9.02
CA GLU A 150 -1.64 11.78 -9.66
C GLU A 150 -2.92 11.26 -8.99
N PHE A 151 -2.80 10.34 -8.01
CA PHE A 151 -3.92 9.65 -7.37
C PHE A 151 -4.84 8.91 -8.36
N ASP A 152 -4.28 8.40 -9.45
CA ASP A 152 -4.99 7.58 -10.43
C ASP A 152 -5.02 6.11 -9.98
N GLU A 153 -6.07 5.73 -9.25
CA GLU A 153 -6.22 4.37 -8.73
C GLU A 153 -6.31 3.31 -9.84
N GLU A 154 -6.91 3.63 -10.99
CA GLU A 154 -7.08 2.68 -12.09
C GLU A 154 -5.75 2.37 -12.77
N GLU A 155 -4.96 3.41 -13.06
CA GLU A 155 -3.64 3.24 -13.65
C GLU A 155 -2.67 2.59 -12.65
N MET A 156 -2.73 2.97 -11.37
CA MET A 156 -1.98 2.29 -10.30
C MET A 156 -2.25 0.77 -10.29
N ASP A 157 -3.52 0.36 -10.28
CA ASP A 157 -3.90 -1.05 -10.25
C ASP A 157 -3.43 -1.80 -11.49
N LYS A 158 -3.51 -1.15 -12.66
CA LYS A 158 -3.02 -1.70 -13.92
C LYS A 158 -1.49 -1.90 -13.89
N LYS A 159 -0.73 -0.92 -13.40
CA LYS A 159 0.74 -0.98 -13.30
C LYS A 159 1.20 -2.00 -12.27
N GLU A 160 0.51 -2.10 -11.12
CA GLU A 160 0.76 -3.17 -10.16
C GLU A 160 0.56 -4.54 -10.81
N GLN A 161 -0.53 -4.75 -11.53
CA GLN A 161 -0.81 -6.01 -12.21
C GLN A 161 0.21 -6.31 -13.33
N GLU A 162 0.67 -5.30 -14.07
CA GLU A 162 1.78 -5.43 -15.04
C GLU A 162 3.08 -5.87 -14.36
N LEU A 163 3.41 -5.29 -13.21
CA LEU A 163 4.59 -5.67 -12.44
C LEU A 163 4.52 -7.13 -11.97
N LEU A 164 3.35 -7.56 -11.46
CA LEU A 164 3.12 -8.96 -11.09
C LEU A 164 3.30 -9.90 -12.30
N ASN A 165 2.86 -9.49 -13.49
CA ASN A 165 3.01 -10.27 -14.71
C ASN A 165 4.47 -10.51 -15.09
N GLN A 166 5.33 -9.51 -14.90
CA GLN A 166 6.76 -9.62 -15.20
C GLN A 166 7.52 -10.40 -14.11
N LEU A 167 7.21 -10.19 -12.83
CA LEU A 167 8.04 -10.68 -11.72
C LEU A 167 7.66 -12.07 -11.18
N ILE A 168 6.41 -12.48 -11.38
CA ILE A 168 5.94 -13.83 -11.03
C ILE A 168 6.11 -14.73 -12.25
N LEU A 169 6.98 -15.74 -12.17
CA LEU A 169 7.20 -16.67 -13.27
C LEU A 169 6.18 -17.81 -13.21
N PRO A 170 5.85 -18.45 -14.35
CA PRO A 170 4.93 -19.61 -14.38
C PRO A 170 5.36 -20.77 -13.47
N GLU A 171 6.66 -20.94 -13.25
CA GLU A 171 7.24 -21.95 -12.35
C GLU A 171 6.94 -21.65 -10.87
N ASP A 172 6.90 -20.37 -10.50
CA ASP A 172 6.54 -19.95 -9.15
C ASP A 172 5.09 -20.36 -8.87
N LEU A 173 4.18 -20.03 -9.79
CA LEU A 173 2.73 -20.27 -9.63
C LEU A 173 2.37 -21.74 -9.45
N ARG A 174 3.09 -22.67 -10.08
CA ARG A 174 2.78 -24.11 -9.98
C ARG A 174 2.91 -24.64 -8.55
N LYS A 175 3.90 -24.17 -7.77
CA LYS A 175 4.07 -24.57 -6.37
C LYS A 175 2.98 -23.96 -5.46
N TYR A 176 2.61 -22.70 -5.69
CA TYR A 176 1.65 -21.98 -4.86
C TYR A 176 0.19 -22.32 -5.17
N TRP A 177 -0.15 -22.61 -6.43
CA TRP A 177 -1.53 -22.93 -6.84
C TRP A 177 -2.02 -24.26 -6.27
N GLN A 178 -1.14 -25.26 -6.12
CA GLN A 178 -1.49 -26.54 -5.49
C GLN A 178 -1.91 -26.36 -4.02
N PHE A 179 -1.38 -25.35 -3.34
CA PHE A 179 -1.69 -25.04 -1.94
C PHE A 179 -2.90 -24.09 -1.81
N SER A 180 -2.96 -23.06 -2.67
CA SER A 180 -4.07 -22.10 -2.77
C SER A 180 -5.43 -22.79 -2.98
N LYS A 181 -5.51 -23.84 -3.79
CA LYS A 181 -6.76 -24.61 -3.98
C LYS A 181 -7.28 -25.26 -2.70
N LYS A 182 -6.40 -25.60 -1.75
CA LYS A 182 -6.75 -26.28 -0.49
C LYS A 182 -7.20 -25.29 0.58
N SER A 183 -6.58 -24.12 0.64
CA SER A 183 -6.82 -23.12 1.70
C SER A 183 -7.78 -21.99 1.29
N MET A 184 -7.82 -21.58 0.01
CA MET A 184 -8.68 -20.48 -0.45
C MET A 184 -10.14 -20.91 -0.74
N GLY A 185 -10.41 -22.21 -0.76
CA GLY A 185 -11.77 -22.76 -0.89
C GLY A 185 -12.63 -22.52 0.36
N SER A 186 -12.07 -22.70 1.57
CA SER A 186 -12.81 -22.51 2.83
C SER A 186 -12.87 -21.05 3.30
N VAL A 187 -11.85 -20.24 2.98
CA VAL A 187 -11.75 -18.86 3.47
C VAL A 187 -12.69 -17.89 2.74
N ALA A 188 -12.95 -18.12 1.44
CA ALA A 188 -13.89 -17.30 0.67
C ALA A 188 -15.36 -17.44 1.14
N GLU A 189 -15.75 -18.61 1.67
CA GLU A 189 -17.06 -18.81 2.30
C GLU A 189 -17.13 -18.12 3.67
N THR A 190 -16.04 -18.19 4.44
CA THR A 190 -15.99 -17.66 5.82
C THR A 190 -15.94 -16.13 5.87
N GLN A 191 -15.24 -15.46 4.92
CA GLN A 191 -15.19 -13.99 4.86
C GLN A 191 -16.52 -13.38 4.41
N ASN A 192 -17.24 -14.01 3.46
CA ASN A 192 -18.58 -13.54 3.06
C ASN A 192 -19.59 -13.63 4.21
N LEU A 193 -19.50 -14.68 5.04
CA LEU A 193 -20.33 -14.84 6.25
C LEU A 193 -20.00 -13.80 7.34
N LYS A 194 -18.72 -13.45 7.55
CA LYS A 194 -18.32 -12.41 8.51
C LYS A 194 -18.78 -11.01 8.10
N LEU A 195 -18.80 -10.71 6.79
CA LEU A 195 -19.29 -9.44 6.26
C LEU A 195 -20.82 -9.33 6.31
N SER A 196 -21.56 -10.44 6.19
CA SER A 196 -23.03 -10.43 6.28
C SER A 196 -23.57 -10.40 7.72
N LEU A 197 -22.75 -10.77 8.71
CA LEU A 197 -23.15 -10.81 10.13
C LEU A 197 -22.83 -9.50 10.89
N ASN A 198 -22.02 -8.62 10.30
CA ASN A 198 -21.65 -7.31 10.84
C ASN A 198 -22.32 -6.13 10.10
N GLY A 199 -23.35 -6.41 9.28
CA GLY A 199 -24.17 -5.43 8.57
C GLY A 199 -25.48 -5.14 9.27
#